data_AF-A0A6G5ABW8-F1
#
_entry.id   AF-A0A6G5ABW8-F1
#
_cell.length_a   1.000
_cell.length_b   1.000
_cell.length_c   1.000
_cell.angle_alpha   90.00
_cell.angle_beta   90.00
_cell.angle_gamma   90.00
#
_symmetry.space_group_name_H-M   'P 1'
#
loop_
_entity.id
_entity.type
_entity.pdbx_description
1 polymer ?
#
loop_
_entity_poly.entity_id
_entity_poly.type
_entity_poly.pdbx_seq_one_letter_code
_entity_poly.pdbx_strand_id
1 'polypeptide(L)'
;MAAPSTPQTRRFMQDVIGYLNANTYTSGFNYSMYNTSRDMEEAFRQNSTRSLVGVVFEGDDLTKNGSYQLRFPLRHLPSPELKDVGIEMCRVKHFVHSSDPTLCPAGSYYSSGFSVLQAAIDYTFIKLWTRSDVRLPEVVVRLLPKPGYVDPGTTWRTLVPLYLTLAFSPFVSVLCVNIVLEKERKIKEGMLMMGMMPSAYWTAWSVVEAIVVTNVAAIMTFMVYVLHILTKH
;
A
#
# COMPACT_ATOMS: atom_id res chain seq x y z
N MET A 1 -16.43 24.09 2.07
CA MET A 1 -16.69 24.77 3.36
C MET A 1 -15.41 25.46 3.79
N ALA A 2 -15.47 26.65 4.37
CA ALA A 2 -14.26 27.32 4.86
C ALA A 2 -14.49 28.08 6.16
N ALA A 3 -13.44 28.22 6.98
CA ALA A 3 -13.45 28.95 8.25
C ALA A 3 -12.08 29.61 8.51
N PRO A 4 -11.99 30.75 9.22
CA PRO A 4 -13.09 31.56 9.77
C PRO A 4 -13.76 32.46 8.72
N SER A 5 -14.98 32.92 8.99
CA SER A 5 -15.77 33.81 8.11
C SER A 5 -15.39 35.28 8.32
N THR A 6 -14.21 35.67 7.84
CA THR A 6 -13.77 37.06 7.82
C THR A 6 -14.02 37.68 6.43
N PRO A 7 -14.10 39.01 6.31
CA PRO A 7 -14.17 39.66 5.00
C PRO A 7 -12.99 39.31 4.08
N GLN A 8 -11.80 39.10 4.68
CA GLN A 8 -10.59 38.74 3.95
C GLN A 8 -10.65 37.31 3.41
N THR A 9 -10.99 36.32 4.25
CA THR A 9 -11.11 34.92 3.82
C THR A 9 -12.24 34.73 2.81
N ARG A 10 -13.33 35.51 2.91
CA ARG A 10 -14.41 35.48 1.92
C ARG A 10 -13.96 35.95 0.55
N ARG A 11 -13.22 37.07 0.47
CA ARG A 11 -12.63 37.55 -0.79
C ARG A 11 -11.62 36.54 -1.34
N PHE A 12 -10.76 36.01 -0.48
CA PHE A 12 -9.80 34.97 -0.87
C PHE A 12 -10.49 33.74 -1.47
N MET A 13 -11.55 33.24 -0.83
CA MET A 13 -12.32 32.10 -1.36
C MET A 13 -13.02 32.42 -2.69
N GLN A 14 -13.48 33.67 -2.90
CA GLN A 14 -14.03 34.08 -4.20
C GLN A 14 -12.97 34.01 -5.30
N ASP A 15 -11.74 34.44 -5.02
CA ASP A 15 -10.63 34.39 -5.97
C ASP A 15 -10.24 32.94 -6.30
N VAL A 16 -10.18 32.05 -5.29
CA VAL A 16 -9.92 30.62 -5.47
C VAL A 16 -10.97 29.98 -6.37
N ILE A 17 -12.26 30.26 -6.13
CA ILE A 17 -13.36 29.69 -6.91
C ILE A 17 -13.36 30.26 -8.34
N GLY A 18 -13.03 31.55 -8.50
CA GLY A 18 -12.84 32.16 -9.80
C GLY A 18 -11.73 31.48 -10.61
N TYR A 19 -10.60 31.19 -9.96
CA TYR A 19 -9.49 30.45 -10.57
C TYR A 19 -9.89 29.04 -10.97
N LEU A 20 -10.62 28.31 -10.12
CA LEU A 20 -11.09 26.96 -10.43
C LEU A 20 -12.03 26.96 -11.63
N ASN A 21 -13.07 27.80 -11.63
CA ASN A 21 -14.03 27.88 -12.73
C ASN A 21 -13.38 28.26 -14.08
N ALA A 22 -12.28 29.02 -14.06
CA ALA A 22 -11.57 29.43 -15.28
C ALA A 22 -10.64 28.33 -15.83
N ASN A 23 -10.07 27.48 -14.96
CA ASN A 23 -9.02 26.53 -15.33
C ASN A 23 -9.46 25.06 -15.27
N THR A 24 -10.67 24.76 -14.79
CA THR A 24 -11.20 23.39 -14.76
C THR A 24 -12.42 23.24 -15.65
N TYR A 25 -12.62 22.04 -16.20
CA TYR A 25 -13.81 21.69 -16.99
C TYR A 25 -15.11 21.63 -16.17
N THR A 26 -15.00 21.62 -14.84
CA THR A 26 -16.13 21.64 -13.92
C THR A 26 -16.40 23.08 -13.46
N SER A 27 -17.67 23.49 -13.48
CA SER A 27 -18.11 24.81 -13.06
C SER A 27 -19.20 24.71 -11.99
N GLY A 28 -19.36 25.77 -11.19
CA GLY A 28 -20.44 25.85 -10.20
C GLY A 28 -20.06 25.31 -8.82
N PHE A 29 -18.80 25.48 -8.43
CA PHE A 29 -18.34 25.17 -7.07
C PHE A 29 -19.06 26.07 -6.05
N ASN A 30 -19.92 25.46 -5.24
CA ASN A 30 -20.55 26.14 -4.11
C ASN A 30 -19.68 26.03 -2.86
N TYR A 31 -19.56 27.13 -2.12
CA TYR A 31 -18.88 27.16 -0.84
C TYR A 31 -19.76 27.81 0.22
N SER A 32 -19.56 27.38 1.47
CA SER A 32 -20.16 27.96 2.66
C SER A 32 -19.06 28.35 3.64
N MET A 33 -19.23 29.51 4.27
CA MET A 33 -18.30 30.04 5.27
C MET A 33 -18.85 29.80 6.68
N TYR A 34 -17.98 29.48 7.62
CA TYR A 34 -18.31 29.26 9.03
C TYR A 34 -17.43 30.14 9.92
N ASN A 35 -17.95 30.52 11.09
CA ASN A 35 -17.21 31.38 12.01
C ASN A 35 -16.01 30.65 12.63
N THR A 36 -16.20 29.37 13.01
CA THR A 36 -15.13 28.54 13.57
C THR A 36 -14.95 27.24 12.79
N SER A 37 -13.77 26.63 12.93
CA SER A 37 -13.49 25.31 12.37
C SER A 37 -14.38 24.21 12.96
N ARG A 38 -14.81 24.35 14.22
CA ARG A 38 -15.71 23.41 14.90
C ARG A 38 -17.13 23.44 14.32
N ASP A 39 -17.68 24.63 14.09
CA ASP A 39 -19.03 24.77 13.50
C ASP A 39 -19.08 24.13 12.11
N MET A 40 -17.99 24.28 11.35
CA MET A 40 -17.83 23.65 10.04
C MET A 40 -17.87 22.13 10.14
N GLU A 41 -17.20 21.53 11.13
CA GLU A 41 -17.24 20.08 11.33
C GLU A 41 -18.60 19.57 11.81
N GLU A 42 -19.27 20.31 12.69
CA GLU A 42 -20.61 19.97 13.16
C GLU A 42 -21.62 19.99 12.00
N ALA A 43 -21.53 20.99 11.12
CA ALA A 43 -22.33 21.06 9.90
C ALA A 43 -22.04 19.89 8.94
N PHE A 44 -20.79 19.46 8.82
CA PHE A 44 -20.42 18.28 8.02
C PHE A 44 -21.01 16.99 8.61
N ARG A 45 -20.97 16.83 9.94
CA ARG A 45 -21.56 15.68 10.64
C ARG A 45 -23.07 15.59 10.44
N GLN A 46 -23.77 16.73 10.45
CA GLN A 46 -25.21 16.79 10.25
C GLN A 46 -25.63 16.56 8.78
N ASN A 47 -24.82 16.99 7.81
CA ASN A 47 -25.14 16.88 6.39
C ASN A 47 -24.05 16.13 5.60
N SER A 48 -23.89 14.84 5.92
CA SER A 48 -22.81 13.98 5.40
C SER A 48 -22.98 13.51 3.95
N THR A 49 -24.06 13.92 3.27
CA THR A 49 -24.44 13.41 1.94
C THR A 49 -23.67 14.06 0.79
N ARG A 50 -23.06 15.22 1.03
CA ARG A 50 -22.23 15.91 0.04
C ARG A 50 -20.76 15.69 0.35
N SER A 51 -19.95 15.41 -0.67
CA SER A 51 -18.48 15.42 -0.59
C SER A 51 -18.00 16.85 -0.33
N LEU A 52 -18.11 17.27 0.93
CA LEU A 52 -17.76 18.59 1.39
C LEU A 52 -16.30 18.57 1.84
N VAL A 53 -15.49 19.44 1.22
CA VAL A 53 -14.12 19.70 1.64
C VAL A 53 -14.11 20.90 2.58
N GLY A 54 -13.35 20.81 3.66
CA GLY A 54 -13.11 21.91 4.60
C GLY A 54 -11.78 22.60 4.34
N VAL A 55 -11.78 23.94 4.34
CA VAL A 55 -10.57 24.77 4.30
C VAL A 55 -10.51 25.59 5.58
N VAL A 56 -9.50 25.40 6.40
CA VAL A 56 -9.30 26.17 7.64
C VAL A 56 -8.14 27.11 7.40
N PHE A 57 -8.36 28.41 7.48
CA PHE A 57 -7.32 29.41 7.42
C PHE A 57 -6.80 29.72 8.83
N GLU A 58 -5.49 29.84 8.95
CA GLU A 58 -4.77 30.18 10.18
C GLU A 58 -3.95 31.46 9.95
N GLY A 59 -3.97 32.35 10.94
CA GLY A 59 -3.31 33.66 10.89
C GLY A 59 -4.30 34.83 10.79
N ASP A 60 -3.98 35.93 11.47
CA ASP A 60 -4.84 37.13 11.55
C ASP A 60 -4.89 37.91 10.22
N ASP A 61 -3.82 37.85 9.42
CA ASP A 61 -3.71 38.52 8.13
C ASP A 61 -3.09 37.60 7.07
N LEU A 62 -3.93 37.16 6.12
CA LEU A 62 -3.53 36.30 5.01
C LEU A 62 -2.48 36.94 4.09
N THR A 63 -2.36 38.27 4.08
CA THR A 63 -1.41 38.97 3.18
C THR A 63 0.05 38.88 3.62
N LYS A 64 0.31 38.54 4.89
CA LYS A 64 1.67 38.49 5.43
C LYS A 64 2.11 37.05 5.70
N ASN A 65 1.43 36.37 6.61
CA ASN A 65 1.77 35.02 7.05
C ASN A 65 0.49 34.16 7.16
N GLY A 66 -0.23 34.03 6.03
CA GLY A 66 -1.38 33.14 5.97
C GLY A 66 -0.96 31.68 5.89
N SER A 67 -1.54 30.84 6.75
CA SER A 67 -1.46 29.38 6.69
C SER A 67 -2.85 28.82 6.42
N TYR A 68 -2.92 27.60 5.87
CA TYR A 68 -4.18 26.90 5.69
C TYR A 68 -4.04 25.41 5.94
N GLN A 69 -5.15 24.79 6.32
CA GLN A 69 -5.29 23.35 6.49
C GLN A 69 -6.47 22.86 5.66
N LEU A 70 -6.22 21.83 4.86
CA LEU A 70 -7.26 21.14 4.11
C LEU A 70 -7.79 19.95 4.92
N ARG A 71 -9.10 19.89 5.09
CA ARG A 71 -9.79 18.80 5.78
C ARG A 71 -10.65 18.04 4.79
N PHE A 72 -10.29 16.76 4.62
CA PHE A 72 -11.00 15.83 3.74
C PHE A 72 -11.50 14.63 4.53
N PRO A 73 -12.64 14.03 4.13
CA PRO A 73 -13.12 12.80 4.73
C PRO A 73 -12.17 11.63 4.43
N LEU A 74 -11.81 10.87 5.46
CA LEU A 74 -10.92 9.69 5.39
C LEU A 74 -11.41 8.59 4.43
N ARG A 75 -12.67 8.63 3.99
CA ARG A 75 -13.21 7.70 2.99
C ARG A 75 -12.65 7.94 1.58
N HIS A 76 -12.26 9.18 1.27
CA HIS A 76 -11.82 9.57 -0.07
C HIS A 76 -10.32 9.77 -0.18
N LEU A 77 -9.66 10.07 0.95
CA LEU A 77 -8.22 10.31 1.01
C LEU A 77 -7.61 9.51 2.17
N PRO A 78 -6.48 8.83 1.93
CA PRO A 78 -5.74 8.16 2.98
C PRO A 78 -5.15 9.18 3.97
N SER A 79 -4.74 8.69 5.15
CA SER A 79 -4.05 9.53 6.13
C SER A 79 -2.72 10.03 5.57
N PRO A 80 -2.37 11.33 5.77
CA PRO A 80 -1.06 11.86 5.37
C PRO A 80 0.12 11.26 6.15
N GLU A 81 -0.15 10.52 7.23
CA GLU A 81 0.87 9.78 7.98
C GLU A 81 1.39 8.56 7.21
N LEU A 82 0.61 8.04 6.26
CA LEU A 82 0.99 6.90 5.43
C LEU A 82 1.92 7.37 4.30
N LYS A 83 3.22 7.39 4.57
CA LYS A 83 4.25 7.81 3.60
C LYS A 83 4.68 6.70 2.65
N ASP A 84 4.67 5.46 3.15
CA ASP A 84 5.16 4.30 2.43
C ASP A 84 4.04 3.32 2.11
N VAL A 85 4.13 2.73 0.91
CA VAL A 85 3.24 1.65 0.45
C VAL A 85 4.09 0.48 0.00
N GLY A 86 3.53 -0.72 0.03
CA GLY A 86 4.23 -1.92 -0.40
C GLY A 86 4.77 -1.82 -1.84
N ILE A 87 5.85 -2.56 -2.12
CA ILE A 87 6.55 -2.50 -3.41
C ILE A 87 5.66 -2.91 -4.58
N GLU A 88 4.64 -3.72 -4.32
CA GLU A 88 3.59 -4.14 -5.24
C GLU A 88 2.60 -3.03 -5.63
N MET A 89 2.42 -2.04 -4.77
CA MET A 89 1.41 -0.99 -4.92
C MET A 89 1.86 0.12 -5.88
N CYS A 90 0.90 0.87 -6.44
CA CYS A 90 1.14 1.98 -7.35
C CYS A 90 1.95 1.61 -8.62
N ARG A 91 1.70 0.42 -9.18
CA ARG A 91 2.30 -0.06 -10.45
C ARG A 91 1.36 0.01 -11.64
N VAL A 92 0.39 0.92 -11.58
CA VAL A 92 -0.62 1.11 -12.63
C VAL A 92 -0.07 1.92 -13.81
N LYS A 93 -0.37 1.48 -15.04
CA LYS A 93 -0.03 2.24 -16.26
C LYS A 93 -0.78 3.58 -16.34
N HIS A 94 -1.99 3.64 -15.79
CA HIS A 94 -2.85 4.83 -15.79
C HIS A 94 -3.24 5.23 -14.37
N PHE A 95 -2.35 5.93 -13.67
CA PHE A 95 -2.59 6.37 -12.30
C PHE A 95 -3.75 7.38 -12.18
N VAL A 96 -4.01 8.14 -13.25
CA VAL A 96 -5.06 9.17 -13.31
C VAL A 96 -6.48 8.57 -13.27
N HIS A 97 -6.66 7.37 -13.81
CA HIS A 97 -7.97 6.69 -13.86
C HIS A 97 -8.14 5.63 -12.79
N SER A 98 -7.08 5.30 -12.06
CA SER A 98 -7.13 4.37 -10.95
C SER A 98 -7.52 5.13 -9.68
N SER A 99 -8.82 5.36 -9.51
CA SER A 99 -9.39 5.94 -8.29
C SER A 99 -9.40 4.97 -7.12
N ASP A 100 -9.03 3.70 -7.32
CA ASP A 100 -9.03 2.69 -6.28
C ASP A 100 -7.92 2.96 -5.25
N PRO A 101 -8.28 3.38 -4.02
CA PRO A 101 -7.31 3.65 -2.96
C PRO A 101 -6.52 2.41 -2.55
N THR A 102 -7.06 1.22 -2.83
CA THR A 102 -6.41 -0.05 -2.48
C THR A 102 -5.22 -0.37 -3.38
N LEU A 103 -5.24 0.10 -4.64
CA LEU A 103 -4.21 -0.17 -5.62
C LEU A 103 -3.09 0.89 -5.60
N CYS A 104 -3.47 2.14 -5.36
CA CYS A 104 -2.52 3.22 -5.15
C CYS A 104 -3.11 4.36 -4.29
N PRO A 105 -2.84 4.38 -2.98
CA PRO A 105 -3.30 5.44 -2.08
C PRO A 105 -2.85 6.84 -2.54
N ALA A 106 -1.66 6.96 -3.12
CA ALA A 106 -1.15 8.22 -3.66
C ALA A 106 -2.00 8.76 -4.82
N GLY A 107 -2.60 7.88 -5.63
CA GLY A 107 -3.48 8.26 -6.73
C GLY A 107 -4.74 8.97 -6.24
N SER A 108 -5.22 8.64 -5.03
CA SER A 108 -6.41 9.25 -4.44
C SER A 108 -6.26 10.76 -4.22
N TYR A 109 -5.05 11.28 -3.98
CA TYR A 109 -4.80 12.72 -3.89
C TYR A 109 -5.03 13.44 -5.23
N TYR A 110 -4.77 12.77 -6.34
CA TYR A 110 -5.04 13.31 -7.66
C TYR A 110 -6.53 13.15 -8.04
N SER A 111 -7.08 11.93 -7.90
CA SER A 111 -8.45 11.64 -8.34
C SER A 111 -9.54 12.28 -7.49
N SER A 112 -9.27 12.57 -6.21
CA SER A 112 -10.21 13.29 -5.33
C SER A 112 -10.31 14.79 -5.62
N GLY A 113 -9.42 15.33 -6.46
CA GLY A 113 -9.31 16.77 -6.70
C GLY A 113 -8.55 17.53 -5.60
N PHE A 114 -7.98 16.84 -4.61
CA PHE A 114 -7.15 17.44 -3.56
C PHE A 114 -6.02 18.28 -4.16
N SER A 115 -5.23 17.72 -5.08
CA SER A 115 -4.09 18.43 -5.68
C SER A 115 -4.52 19.66 -6.47
N VAL A 116 -5.70 19.63 -7.11
CA VAL A 116 -6.24 20.77 -7.88
C VAL A 116 -6.67 21.89 -6.94
N LEU A 117 -7.39 21.56 -5.86
CA LEU A 117 -7.79 22.54 -4.86
C LEU A 117 -6.58 23.16 -4.16
N GLN A 118 -5.58 22.33 -3.81
CA GLN A 118 -4.34 22.80 -3.20
C GLN A 118 -3.60 23.78 -4.13
N ALA A 119 -3.44 23.41 -5.40
CA ALA A 119 -2.82 24.29 -6.40
C ALA A 119 -3.57 25.62 -6.57
N ALA A 120 -4.90 25.61 -6.54
CA ALA A 120 -5.71 26.83 -6.64
C ALA A 120 -5.57 27.76 -5.42
N ILE A 121 -5.49 27.20 -4.21
CA ILE A 121 -5.26 27.96 -2.98
C ILE A 121 -3.84 28.53 -2.98
N ASP A 122 -2.83 27.70 -3.28
CA ASP A 122 -1.43 28.11 -3.34
C ASP A 122 -1.22 29.21 -4.39
N TYR A 123 -1.86 29.07 -5.56
CA TYR A 123 -1.88 30.12 -6.58
C TYR A 123 -2.41 31.45 -6.05
N THR A 124 -3.53 31.40 -5.33
CA THR A 124 -4.19 32.60 -4.80
C THR A 124 -3.31 33.26 -3.75
N PHE A 125 -2.62 32.48 -2.91
CA PHE A 125 -1.60 33.00 -1.99
C PHE A 125 -0.42 33.65 -2.72
N ILE A 126 0.15 32.98 -3.73
CA ILE A 126 1.26 33.52 -4.53
C ILE A 126 0.85 34.84 -5.18
N LYS A 127 -0.34 34.91 -5.76
CA LYS A 127 -0.91 36.12 -6.36
C LYS A 127 -1.09 37.23 -5.31
N LEU A 128 -1.61 36.88 -4.13
CA LEU A 128 -1.84 37.81 -3.03
C LEU A 128 -0.53 38.43 -2.52
N TRP A 129 0.51 37.62 -2.31
CA TRP A 129 1.79 38.08 -1.77
C TRP A 129 2.64 38.82 -2.82
N THR A 130 2.61 38.37 -4.06
CA THR A 130 3.39 38.98 -5.16
C THR A 130 2.74 40.27 -5.68
N ARG A 131 1.42 40.46 -5.46
CA ARG A 131 0.61 41.58 -5.99
C ARG A 131 0.70 41.74 -7.51
N SER A 132 1.00 40.64 -8.21
CA SER A 132 1.11 40.57 -9.67
C SER A 132 0.36 39.35 -10.16
N ASP A 133 -0.17 39.43 -11.37
CA ASP A 133 -0.77 38.28 -12.03
C ASP A 133 0.36 37.39 -12.57
N VAL A 134 0.67 36.34 -11.82
CA VAL A 134 1.69 35.36 -12.21
C VAL A 134 1.00 34.31 -13.06
N ARG A 135 1.50 34.03 -14.27
CA ARG A 135 1.03 32.87 -15.03
C ARG A 135 1.64 31.61 -14.45
N LEU A 136 0.80 30.68 -14.01
CA LEU A 136 1.28 29.37 -13.61
C LEU A 136 1.79 28.58 -14.82
N PRO A 137 2.90 27.85 -14.67
CA PRO A 137 3.31 26.86 -15.67
C PRO A 137 2.30 25.71 -15.72
N GLU A 138 2.30 24.98 -16.84
CA GLU A 138 1.53 23.75 -16.96
C GLU A 138 2.05 22.72 -15.94
N VAL A 139 1.22 22.35 -14.97
CA VAL A 139 1.56 21.36 -13.94
C VAL A 139 1.09 19.99 -14.39
N VAL A 140 2.04 19.08 -14.63
CA VAL A 140 1.74 17.69 -15.00
C VAL A 140 2.19 16.77 -13.87
N VAL A 141 1.29 15.91 -13.42
CA VAL A 141 1.59 14.87 -12.42
C VAL A 141 2.01 13.60 -13.14
N ARG A 142 3.12 12.98 -12.70
CA ARG A 142 3.63 11.70 -13.22
C ARG A 142 4.11 10.85 -12.04
N LEU A 143 3.86 9.55 -12.10
CA LEU A 143 4.50 8.60 -11.19
C LEU A 143 5.97 8.41 -11.60
N LEU A 144 6.86 8.34 -10.61
CA LEU A 144 8.24 7.95 -10.83
C LEU A 144 8.34 6.47 -11.22
N PRO A 145 9.28 6.11 -12.10
CA PRO A 145 9.50 4.71 -12.46
C PRO A 145 9.97 3.91 -11.23
N LYS A 146 9.37 2.73 -11.04
CA LYS A 146 9.76 1.76 -10.01
C LYS A 146 10.56 0.62 -10.65
N PRO A 147 11.51 -0.02 -9.92
CA PRO A 147 12.21 -1.21 -10.41
C PRO A 147 11.22 -2.33 -10.73
N GLY A 148 11.60 -3.23 -11.64
CA GLY A 148 10.78 -4.38 -12.03
C GLY A 148 10.33 -5.19 -10.81
N TYR A 149 9.07 -5.56 -10.79
CA TYR A 149 8.49 -6.40 -9.74
C TYR A 149 7.55 -7.39 -10.40
N VAL A 150 7.82 -8.66 -10.17
CA VAL A 150 6.93 -9.75 -10.54
C VAL A 150 6.14 -10.05 -9.28
N ASP A 151 4.83 -9.79 -9.33
CA ASP A 151 3.97 -10.30 -8.27
C ASP A 151 3.76 -11.79 -8.55
N PRO A 152 4.22 -12.71 -7.67
CA PRO A 152 3.82 -14.11 -7.77
C PRO A 152 2.29 -14.27 -7.68
N GLY A 153 1.54 -13.24 -7.28
CA GLY A 153 0.10 -13.30 -7.11
C GLY A 153 -0.24 -14.01 -5.81
N THR A 154 -1.30 -13.56 -5.15
CA THR A 154 -1.74 -14.09 -3.85
C THR A 154 -1.94 -15.61 -3.89
N THR A 155 -2.36 -16.14 -5.03
CA THR A 155 -2.55 -17.57 -5.27
C THR A 155 -1.24 -18.35 -5.15
N TRP A 156 -0.15 -17.95 -5.83
CA TRP A 156 1.10 -18.72 -5.74
C TRP A 156 1.81 -18.56 -4.40
N ARG A 157 1.67 -17.39 -3.74
CA ARG A 157 2.20 -17.18 -2.39
C ARG A 157 1.65 -18.19 -1.38
N THR A 158 0.39 -18.59 -1.52
CA THR A 158 -0.26 -19.55 -0.62
C THR A 158 -0.11 -20.99 -1.10
N LEU A 159 -0.21 -21.23 -2.41
CA LEU A 159 -0.15 -22.58 -2.97
C LEU A 159 1.25 -23.20 -2.93
N VAL A 160 2.31 -22.43 -3.20
CA VAL A 160 3.68 -22.99 -3.25
C VAL A 160 4.10 -23.62 -1.91
N PRO A 161 3.95 -22.94 -0.74
CA PRO A 161 4.26 -23.56 0.56
C PRO A 161 3.37 -24.77 0.89
N LEU A 162 2.10 -24.73 0.49
CA LEU A 162 1.16 -25.84 0.69
C LEU A 162 1.56 -27.06 -0.14
N TYR A 163 1.86 -26.88 -1.43
CA TYR A 163 2.33 -27.96 -2.28
C TYR A 163 3.69 -28.49 -1.83
N LEU A 164 4.59 -27.63 -1.36
CA LEU A 164 5.87 -28.04 -0.80
C LEU A 164 5.68 -28.93 0.44
N THR A 165 4.81 -28.53 1.37
CA THR A 165 4.52 -29.35 2.57
C THR A 165 3.84 -30.67 2.23
N LEU A 166 2.90 -30.68 1.28
CA LEU A 166 2.28 -31.92 0.79
C LEU A 166 3.27 -32.84 0.08
N ALA A 167 4.19 -32.29 -0.73
CA ALA A 167 5.23 -33.07 -1.40
C ALA A 167 6.19 -33.73 -0.40
N PHE A 168 6.46 -33.10 0.75
CA PHE A 168 7.30 -33.67 1.79
C PHE A 168 6.59 -34.62 2.76
N SER A 169 5.25 -34.62 2.81
CA SER A 169 4.48 -35.43 3.75
C SER A 169 4.71 -36.95 3.63
N PRO A 170 4.79 -37.56 2.42
CA PRO A 170 5.04 -38.99 2.28
C PRO A 170 6.38 -39.45 2.88
N PHE A 171 7.41 -38.60 2.89
CA PHE A 171 8.70 -38.94 3.50
C PHE A 171 8.56 -39.19 4.99
N VAL A 172 7.79 -38.36 5.68
CA VAL A 172 7.51 -38.52 7.12
C VAL A 172 6.74 -39.82 7.37
N SER A 173 5.77 -40.16 6.51
CA SER A 173 5.00 -41.40 6.64
C SER A 173 5.86 -42.65 6.48
N VAL A 174 6.72 -42.69 5.45
CA VAL A 174 7.66 -43.81 5.23
C VAL A 174 8.67 -43.92 6.37
N LEU A 175 9.19 -42.79 6.86
CA LEU A 175 10.05 -42.71 8.04
C LEU A 175 9.40 -43.35 9.28
N CYS A 176 8.15 -42.96 9.57
CA CYS A 176 7.40 -43.51 10.71
C CYS A 176 7.23 -45.02 10.60
N VAL A 177 6.90 -45.54 9.41
CA VAL A 177 6.77 -46.98 9.16
C VAL A 177 8.10 -47.70 9.40
N ASN A 178 9.21 -47.18 8.87
CA ASN A 178 10.53 -47.78 9.05
C ASN A 178 10.94 -47.85 10.54
N ILE A 179 10.70 -46.78 11.30
CA ILE A 179 10.97 -46.75 12.75
C ILE A 179 10.13 -47.78 13.50
N VAL A 180 8.84 -47.92 13.15
CA VAL A 180 7.96 -48.91 13.77
C VAL A 180 8.42 -50.33 13.45
N LEU A 181 8.75 -50.62 12.20
CA LEU A 181 9.28 -51.92 11.77
C LEU A 181 10.59 -52.29 12.48
N GLU A 182 11.49 -51.33 12.66
CA GLU A 182 12.74 -51.55 13.39
C GLU A 182 12.51 -51.82 14.88
N LYS A 183 11.53 -51.13 15.48
CA LYS A 183 11.09 -51.37 16.87
C LYS A 183 10.46 -52.76 17.04
N GLU A 184 9.56 -53.17 16.15
CA GLU A 184 8.92 -54.50 16.20
C GLU A 184 9.95 -55.63 16.15
N ARG A 185 10.99 -55.44 15.32
CA ARG A 185 12.08 -56.41 15.16
C ARG A 185 13.17 -56.29 16.24
N LYS A 186 13.05 -55.34 17.17
CA LYS A 186 13.99 -55.07 18.28
C LYS A 186 15.46 -54.93 17.83
N ILE A 187 15.69 -54.46 16.60
CA ILE A 187 17.02 -54.39 16.00
C ILE A 187 17.90 -53.41 16.79
N LYS A 188 17.32 -52.27 17.18
CA LYS A 188 17.98 -51.26 18.02
C LYS A 188 18.43 -51.81 19.37
N GLU A 189 17.60 -52.61 20.03
CA GLU A 189 17.93 -53.22 21.33
C GLU A 189 19.05 -54.26 21.17
N GLY A 190 19.04 -55.04 20.09
CA GLY A 190 20.11 -55.98 19.76
C GLY A 190 21.46 -55.29 19.51
N MET A 191 21.48 -54.18 18.77
CA MET A 191 22.70 -53.39 18.50
C MET A 191 23.24 -52.71 19.76
N LEU A 192 22.36 -52.27 20.66
CA LEU A 192 22.76 -51.72 21.96
C LEU A 192 23.40 -52.79 22.86
N MET A 193 22.85 -54.01 22.87
CA MET A 193 23.42 -55.15 23.60
C MET A 193 24.79 -55.58 23.04
N MET A 194 25.07 -55.32 21.77
CA MET A 194 26.37 -55.52 21.14
C MET A 194 27.40 -54.41 21.45
N GLY A 195 27.03 -53.41 22.26
CA GLY A 195 27.93 -52.35 22.71
C GLY A 195 27.89 -51.05 21.89
N MET A 196 26.90 -50.88 21.00
CA MET A 196 26.74 -49.63 20.25
C MET A 196 26.27 -48.47 21.14
N MET A 197 26.94 -47.33 21.05
CA MET A 197 26.50 -46.11 21.72
C MET A 197 25.21 -45.55 21.07
N PRO A 198 24.20 -45.12 21.86
CA PRO A 198 22.97 -44.54 21.33
C PRO A 198 23.19 -43.35 20.40
N SER A 199 24.24 -42.55 20.66
CA SER A 199 24.61 -41.40 19.83
C SER A 199 25.00 -41.82 18.41
N ALA A 200 25.86 -42.84 18.27
CA ALA A 200 26.30 -43.36 16.99
C ALA A 200 25.13 -43.87 16.14
N TYR A 201 24.15 -44.53 16.77
CA TYR A 201 22.92 -44.97 16.12
C TYR A 201 22.12 -43.79 15.54
N TRP A 202 21.84 -42.76 16.35
CA TRP A 202 21.09 -41.60 15.88
C TRP A 202 21.83 -40.80 14.82
N THR A 203 23.16 -40.70 14.90
CA THR A 203 23.97 -40.07 13.85
C THR A 203 23.93 -40.86 12.56
N ALA A 204 24.11 -42.19 12.60
CA ALA A 204 24.04 -43.03 11.41
C ALA A 204 22.66 -42.94 10.75
N TRP A 205 21.59 -43.00 11.54
CA TRP A 205 20.22 -42.78 11.09
C TRP A 205 20.05 -41.42 10.38
N SER A 206 20.56 -40.35 11.01
CA SER A 206 20.46 -39.00 10.46
C SER A 206 21.20 -38.84 9.13
N VAL A 207 22.35 -39.51 8.97
CA VAL A 207 23.13 -39.50 7.73
C VAL A 207 22.39 -40.24 6.61
N VAL A 208 21.83 -41.42 6.90
CA VAL A 208 21.04 -42.19 5.91
C VAL A 208 19.84 -41.38 5.43
N GLU A 209 19.10 -40.78 6.36
CA GLU A 209 17.95 -39.93 6.03
C GLU A 209 18.35 -38.67 5.25
N ALA A 210 19.46 -38.02 5.61
CA ALA A 210 19.96 -36.86 4.86
C ALA A 210 20.28 -37.23 3.40
N ILE A 211 20.88 -38.40 3.15
CA ILE A 211 21.17 -38.88 1.79
C ILE A 211 19.88 -39.11 1.01
N VAL A 212 18.89 -39.79 1.61
CA VAL A 212 17.60 -40.08 0.95
C VAL A 212 16.87 -38.78 0.60
N VAL A 213 16.73 -37.86 1.55
CA VAL A 213 16.07 -36.57 1.33
C VAL A 213 16.81 -35.73 0.30
N THR A 214 18.14 -35.73 0.29
CA THR A 214 18.94 -35.00 -0.71
C THR A 214 18.69 -35.52 -2.12
N ASN A 215 18.64 -36.84 -2.30
CA ASN A 215 18.37 -37.46 -3.61
C ASN A 215 16.99 -37.07 -4.13
N VAL A 216 15.97 -37.13 -3.28
CA VAL A 216 14.61 -36.71 -3.62
C VAL A 216 14.57 -35.24 -3.99
N ALA A 217 15.17 -34.37 -3.17
CA ALA A 217 15.20 -32.93 -3.42
C ALA A 217 15.92 -32.61 -4.74
N ALA A 218 16.99 -33.33 -5.07
CA ALA A 218 17.69 -33.20 -6.34
C ALA A 218 16.80 -33.59 -7.53
N ILE A 219 16.07 -34.72 -7.44
CA ILE A 219 15.11 -35.16 -8.48
C ILE A 219 13.99 -34.13 -8.66
N MET A 220 13.41 -33.65 -7.56
CA MET A 220 12.36 -32.61 -7.59
C MET A 220 12.87 -31.30 -8.22
N THR A 221 14.08 -30.87 -7.87
CA THR A 221 14.70 -29.65 -8.42
C THR A 221 14.97 -29.81 -9.92
N PHE A 222 15.49 -30.97 -10.33
CA PHE A 222 15.72 -31.30 -11.73
C PHE A 222 14.41 -31.31 -12.52
N MET A 223 13.35 -31.91 -11.98
CA MET A 223 12.03 -31.93 -12.60
C MET A 223 11.49 -30.51 -12.79
N VAL A 224 11.54 -29.64 -11.77
CA VAL A 224 11.08 -28.24 -11.86
C VAL A 224 11.89 -27.46 -12.91
N TYR A 225 13.20 -27.70 -13.00
CA TYR A 225 14.08 -27.08 -13.98
C TYR A 225 13.73 -27.51 -15.41
N VAL A 226 13.55 -28.82 -15.66
CA VAL A 226 13.22 -29.38 -16.97
C VAL A 226 11.81 -28.95 -17.43
N LEU A 227 10.85 -28.85 -16.51
CA LEU A 227 9.49 -28.43 -16.81
C LEU A 227 9.33 -26.91 -17.07
N HIS A 228 10.40 -26.12 -17.00
CA HIS A 228 10.36 -24.67 -17.23
C HIS A 228 9.29 -23.92 -16.41
N ILE A 229 8.89 -24.47 -15.25
CA ILE A 229 7.88 -23.86 -14.36
C ILE A 229 8.39 -22.53 -13.80
N LEU A 230 9.71 -22.40 -13.65
CA LEU A 230 10.41 -21.13 -13.38
C LEU A 230 11.00 -20.60 -14.68
N THR A 231 10.13 -20.15 -15.59
CA THR A 231 10.58 -19.48 -16.81
C THR A 231 11.36 -18.23 -16.41
N LYS A 232 12.63 -18.16 -16.86
CA LYS A 232 13.44 -16.94 -16.86
C LYS A 232 12.62 -15.81 -17.51
N HIS A 233 12.35 -14.77 -16.75
CA HIS A 233 12.09 -13.44 -17.29
C HIS A 233 12.93 -12.43 -16.52
#